data_AF-A0A352XWM7-F1
#
_entry.id   AF-A0A352XWM7-F1
#
_cell.length_a   1.000
_cell.length_b   1.000
_cell.length_c   1.000
_cell.angle_alpha   90.00
_cell.angle_beta   90.00
_cell.angle_gamma   90.00
#
_symmetry.space_group_name_H-M   'P 1'
#
loop_
_entity.id
_entity.type
_entity.pdbx_description
1 polymer ?
#
loop_
_entity_poly.entity_id
_entity_poly.type
_entity_poly.pdbx_seq_one_letter_code
_entity_poly.pdbx_strand_id
1 'polypeptide(L)'
;MLNESDVVVVAVPLTTKTRELFDDSAFQAMKPATFLVNIARGEVCKEASLIRALAEKQIAGAALDVFHQEPLPANHPLWYLPNVFITPHSAGLSPLYNERAAMIFVENLRRYLANQSLYNVVDKTLGY
;
A
#
# COMPACT_ATOMS: atom_id res chain seq x y z
N MET A 1 1.53 4.60 -19.14
CA MET A 1 2.02 3.94 -17.91
C MET A 1 1.16 2.75 -17.51
N LEU A 2 -0.09 2.91 -17.00
CA LEU A 2 -0.91 1.75 -16.59
C LEU A 2 -1.14 0.73 -17.72
N ASN A 3 -1.44 1.21 -18.93
CA ASN A 3 -1.62 0.39 -20.14
C ASN A 3 -0.32 -0.20 -20.70
N GLU A 4 0.83 0.19 -20.19
CA GLU A 4 2.16 -0.25 -20.63
C GLU A 4 2.81 -1.20 -19.61
N SER A 5 2.35 -1.20 -18.37
CA SER A 5 2.91 -2.00 -17.27
C SER A 5 2.33 -3.41 -17.18
N ASP A 6 3.19 -4.42 -17.12
CA ASP A 6 2.78 -5.80 -16.77
C ASP A 6 2.69 -6.01 -15.26
N VAL A 7 3.40 -5.21 -14.47
CA VAL A 7 3.31 -5.18 -13.01
C VAL A 7 3.21 -3.74 -12.53
N VAL A 8 2.27 -3.48 -11.62
CA VAL A 8 2.10 -2.17 -10.98
C VAL A 8 2.28 -2.33 -9.49
N VAL A 9 3.32 -1.68 -8.94
CA VAL A 9 3.60 -1.68 -7.50
C VAL A 9 3.11 -0.36 -6.90
N VAL A 10 2.23 -0.44 -5.92
CA VAL A 10 1.66 0.71 -5.21
C VAL A 10 2.44 0.90 -3.92
N ALA A 11 3.19 2.01 -3.85
CA ALA A 11 4.04 2.39 -2.71
C ALA A 11 3.88 3.88 -2.33
N VAL A 12 2.71 4.46 -2.63
CA VAL A 12 2.40 5.87 -2.30
C VAL A 12 1.90 5.99 -0.85
N PRO A 13 2.12 7.13 -0.15
CA PRO A 13 1.47 7.36 1.13
C PRO A 13 -0.05 7.42 0.96
N LEU A 14 -0.82 7.09 2.01
CA LEU A 14 -2.26 7.34 2.02
C LEU A 14 -2.53 8.79 2.42
N THR A 15 -3.10 9.53 1.48
CA THR A 15 -3.44 10.95 1.61
C THR A 15 -4.80 11.20 0.98
N THR A 16 -5.36 12.40 1.11
CA THR A 16 -6.57 12.79 0.39
C THR A 16 -6.41 12.66 -1.14
N LYS A 17 -5.20 12.83 -1.68
CA LYS A 17 -4.93 12.74 -3.13
C LYS A 17 -4.73 11.32 -3.65
N THR A 18 -4.37 10.39 -2.77
CA THR A 18 -4.04 9.01 -3.12
C THR A 18 -5.05 8.00 -2.60
N ARG A 19 -5.99 8.44 -1.75
CA ARG A 19 -7.16 7.65 -1.35
C ARG A 19 -7.98 7.32 -2.60
N GLU A 20 -8.29 6.04 -2.76
CA GLU A 20 -9.02 5.49 -3.90
C GLU A 20 -8.40 5.83 -5.25
N LEU A 21 -7.08 6.05 -5.30
CA LEU A 21 -6.32 6.29 -6.54
C LEU A 21 -6.54 5.17 -7.58
N PHE A 22 -6.69 3.93 -7.10
CA PHE A 22 -7.10 2.80 -7.94
C PHE A 22 -8.62 2.58 -7.81
N ASP A 23 -9.38 3.26 -8.64
CA ASP A 23 -10.81 3.09 -8.85
C ASP A 23 -11.10 2.27 -10.12
N ASP A 24 -12.39 2.17 -10.50
CA ASP A 24 -12.81 1.43 -11.71
C ASP A 24 -12.11 1.94 -12.98
N SER A 25 -11.85 3.25 -13.10
CA SER A 25 -11.21 3.85 -14.27
C SER A 25 -9.72 3.49 -14.35
N ALA A 26 -9.04 3.45 -13.20
CA ALA A 26 -7.65 3.05 -13.11
C ALA A 26 -7.48 1.57 -13.52
N PHE A 27 -8.34 0.68 -13.02
CA PHE A 27 -8.31 -0.74 -13.39
C PHE A 27 -8.65 -0.96 -14.87
N GLN A 28 -9.61 -0.21 -15.44
CA GLN A 28 -9.92 -0.26 -16.87
C GLN A 28 -8.76 0.19 -17.77
N ALA A 29 -7.90 1.08 -17.28
CA ALA A 29 -6.72 1.54 -18.02
C ALA A 29 -5.55 0.53 -17.99
N MET A 30 -5.62 -0.52 -17.17
CA MET A 30 -4.59 -1.56 -17.07
C MET A 30 -4.79 -2.63 -18.14
N LYS A 31 -3.72 -3.38 -18.45
CA LYS A 31 -3.82 -4.54 -19.33
C LYS A 31 -4.50 -5.69 -18.55
N PRO A 32 -5.28 -6.57 -19.22
CA PRO A 32 -5.79 -7.79 -18.60
C PRO A 32 -4.72 -8.70 -17.99
N ALA A 33 -3.50 -8.64 -18.53
CA ALA A 33 -2.34 -9.39 -18.04
C ALA A 33 -1.62 -8.71 -16.85
N THR A 34 -1.99 -7.49 -16.47
CA THR A 34 -1.28 -6.75 -15.43
C THR A 34 -1.48 -7.38 -14.06
N PHE A 35 -0.41 -7.45 -13.27
CA PHE A 35 -0.44 -7.88 -11.87
C PHE A 35 -0.24 -6.67 -10.93
N LEU A 36 -1.13 -6.51 -9.96
CA LEU A 36 -1.04 -5.42 -8.96
C LEU A 36 -0.29 -5.91 -7.72
N VAL A 37 0.60 -5.09 -7.16
CA VAL A 37 1.20 -5.31 -5.84
C VAL A 37 0.89 -4.09 -4.99
N ASN A 38 0.08 -4.23 -3.95
CA ASN A 38 -0.20 -3.12 -3.02
C ASN A 38 0.52 -3.37 -1.69
N ILE A 39 1.56 -2.55 -1.45
CA ILE A 39 2.33 -2.47 -0.19
C ILE A 39 2.25 -1.08 0.45
N ALA A 40 1.28 -0.28 0.02
CA ALA A 40 1.06 1.07 0.51
C ALA A 40 0.08 1.06 1.69
N ARG A 41 -1.20 1.30 1.42
CA ARG A 41 -2.33 1.15 2.34
C ARG A 41 -3.53 0.62 1.58
N GLY A 42 -4.44 -0.05 2.28
CA GLY A 42 -5.64 -0.62 1.66
C GLY A 42 -6.45 0.44 0.92
N GLU A 43 -6.64 1.62 1.53
CA GLU A 43 -7.48 2.67 0.97
C GLU A 43 -6.87 3.45 -0.19
N VAL A 44 -5.67 3.09 -0.64
CA VAL A 44 -5.16 3.57 -1.94
C VAL A 44 -5.95 2.94 -3.09
N CYS A 45 -6.48 1.73 -2.89
CA CYS A 45 -7.42 1.11 -3.82
C CYS A 45 -8.83 1.31 -3.31
N LYS A 46 -9.79 1.59 -4.20
CA LYS A 46 -11.20 1.46 -3.85
C LYS A 46 -11.54 -0.03 -3.75
N GLU A 47 -11.90 -0.50 -2.57
CA GLU A 47 -12.03 -1.94 -2.27
C GLU A 47 -13.00 -2.65 -3.23
N ALA A 48 -14.17 -2.06 -3.46
CA ALA A 48 -15.16 -2.61 -4.39
C ALA A 48 -14.65 -2.66 -5.85
N SER A 49 -13.81 -1.72 -6.26
CA SER A 49 -13.20 -1.70 -7.59
C SER A 49 -12.12 -2.77 -7.71
N LEU A 50 -11.27 -2.92 -6.70
CA LEU A 50 -10.24 -3.97 -6.64
C LEU A 50 -10.88 -5.37 -6.71
N ILE A 51 -11.88 -5.64 -5.86
CA ILE A 51 -12.59 -6.93 -5.85
C ILE A 51 -13.20 -7.22 -7.22
N ARG A 52 -13.85 -6.24 -7.85
CA ARG A 52 -14.48 -6.40 -9.16
C ARG A 52 -13.44 -6.65 -10.26
N ALA A 53 -12.38 -5.85 -10.31
CA ALA A 53 -11.30 -6.00 -11.28
C ALA A 53 -10.65 -7.40 -11.22
N LEU A 54 -10.49 -7.94 -10.01
CA LEU A 54 -9.96 -9.29 -9.79
C LEU A 54 -10.96 -10.38 -10.15
N ALA A 55 -12.22 -10.25 -9.71
CA ALA A 55 -13.28 -11.24 -9.95
C ALA A 55 -13.63 -11.36 -11.44
N GLU A 56 -13.69 -10.23 -12.15
CA GLU A 56 -13.97 -10.15 -13.59
C GLU A 56 -12.72 -10.36 -14.46
N LYS A 57 -11.54 -10.56 -13.85
CA LYS A 57 -10.25 -10.71 -14.53
C LYS A 57 -9.91 -9.53 -15.46
N GLN A 58 -10.29 -8.31 -15.06
CA GLN A 58 -9.81 -7.08 -15.69
C GLN A 58 -8.31 -6.89 -15.49
N ILE A 59 -7.77 -7.47 -14.42
CA ILE A 59 -6.33 -7.63 -14.18
C ILE A 59 -6.03 -9.11 -13.87
N ALA A 60 -4.79 -9.54 -14.07
CA ALA A 60 -4.40 -10.94 -13.93
C ALA A 60 -4.48 -11.41 -12.48
N GLY A 61 -4.17 -10.54 -11.53
CA GLY A 61 -4.18 -10.83 -10.10
C GLY A 61 -3.60 -9.71 -9.25
N ALA A 62 -3.55 -9.94 -7.94
CA ALA A 62 -2.93 -9.02 -7.00
C ALA A 62 -2.16 -9.72 -5.87
N ALA A 63 -1.10 -9.08 -5.38
CA ALA A 63 -0.48 -9.38 -4.09
C ALA A 63 -0.73 -8.23 -3.11
N LEU A 64 -1.28 -8.53 -1.94
CA LEU A 64 -1.76 -7.56 -0.96
C LEU A 64 -1.20 -7.89 0.42
N ASP A 65 -0.58 -6.92 1.08
CA ASP A 65 -0.28 -6.98 2.52
C ASP A 65 -1.10 -5.97 3.35
N VAL A 66 -1.86 -5.09 2.70
CA VAL A 66 -2.65 -4.02 3.32
C VAL A 66 -4.12 -4.08 2.91
N PHE A 67 -5.01 -3.67 3.81
CA PHE A 67 -6.46 -3.77 3.64
C PHE A 67 -7.18 -2.53 4.19
N HIS A 68 -8.43 -2.26 3.78
CA HIS A 68 -9.21 -1.15 4.35
C HIS A 68 -9.47 -1.37 5.84
N GLN A 69 -9.79 -2.62 6.19
CA GLN A 69 -9.92 -3.07 7.55
C GLN A 69 -8.82 -4.09 7.86
N GLU A 70 -8.05 -3.82 8.91
CA GLU A 70 -7.00 -4.70 9.39
C GLU A 70 -7.27 -5.12 10.84
N PRO A 71 -7.31 -6.43 11.16
CA PRO A 71 -7.10 -7.57 10.26
C PRO A 71 -8.24 -7.74 9.24
N LEU A 72 -7.92 -8.33 8.09
CA LEU A 72 -8.92 -8.62 7.05
C LEU A 72 -10.00 -9.57 7.60
N PRO A 73 -11.30 -9.21 7.56
CA PRO A 73 -12.36 -10.06 8.09
C PRO A 73 -12.35 -11.46 7.46
N ALA A 74 -12.61 -12.50 8.26
CA ALA A 74 -12.52 -13.89 7.80
C ALA A 74 -13.50 -14.25 6.65
N ASN A 75 -14.59 -13.50 6.52
CA ASN A 75 -15.58 -13.65 5.45
C ASN A 75 -15.35 -12.70 4.27
N HIS A 76 -14.21 -12.00 4.21
CA HIS A 76 -13.95 -11.01 3.17
C HIS A 76 -13.76 -11.66 1.78
N PRO A 77 -14.34 -11.10 0.69
CA PRO A 77 -14.27 -11.70 -0.65
C PRO A 77 -12.87 -12.00 -1.17
N LEU A 78 -11.88 -11.17 -0.82
CA LEU A 78 -10.48 -11.34 -1.25
C LEU A 78 -9.89 -12.70 -0.85
N TRP A 79 -10.38 -13.33 0.22
CA TRP A 79 -9.93 -14.68 0.63
C TRP A 79 -10.30 -15.78 -0.38
N TYR A 80 -11.33 -15.56 -1.18
CA TYR A 80 -11.91 -16.58 -2.07
C TYR A 80 -11.54 -16.37 -3.54
N LEU A 81 -10.84 -15.28 -3.87
CA LEU A 81 -10.41 -15.00 -5.23
C LEU A 81 -9.10 -15.76 -5.54
N PRO A 82 -9.08 -16.67 -6.54
CA PRO A 82 -7.94 -17.55 -6.78
C PRO A 82 -6.70 -16.84 -7.35
N ASN A 83 -6.86 -15.59 -7.79
CA ASN A 83 -5.82 -14.73 -8.35
C ASN A 83 -5.34 -13.67 -7.34
N VAL A 84 -5.55 -13.88 -6.05
CA VAL A 84 -5.13 -12.97 -4.98
C VAL A 84 -4.17 -13.67 -4.02
N PHE A 85 -3.02 -13.05 -3.80
CA PHE A 85 -2.03 -13.45 -2.81
C PHE A 85 -2.12 -12.50 -1.63
N ILE A 86 -2.38 -13.03 -0.44
CA ILE A 86 -2.52 -12.25 0.79
C ILE A 86 -1.40 -12.59 1.75
N THR A 87 -0.81 -11.55 2.33
CA THR A 87 0.07 -11.66 3.51
C THR A 87 -0.46 -10.74 4.61
N PRO A 88 -0.10 -10.96 5.89
CA PRO A 88 -0.32 -9.96 6.93
C PRO A 88 0.43 -8.67 6.62
N HIS A 89 -0.01 -7.53 7.16
CA HIS A 89 0.65 -6.23 7.02
C HIS A 89 2.04 -6.25 7.65
N SER A 90 3.01 -6.65 6.83
CA SER A 90 4.34 -7.05 7.28
C SER A 90 5.43 -6.82 6.25
N ALA A 91 5.13 -6.28 5.05
CA ALA A 91 6.14 -6.01 4.04
C ALA A 91 7.18 -4.98 4.51
N GLY A 92 6.83 -4.11 5.46
CA GLY A 92 7.75 -3.17 6.09
C GLY A 92 8.63 -3.78 7.20
N LEU A 93 8.34 -5.00 7.65
CA LEU A 93 9.09 -5.65 8.72
C LEU A 93 10.37 -6.28 8.17
N SER A 94 11.47 -6.10 8.90
CA SER A 94 12.73 -6.79 8.63
C SER A 94 13.45 -7.09 9.95
N PRO A 95 14.37 -8.07 9.98
CA PRO A 95 15.17 -8.35 11.19
C PRO A 95 15.94 -7.13 11.71
N LEU A 96 16.25 -6.17 10.84
CA LEU A 96 16.98 -4.95 11.16
C LEU A 96 16.06 -3.75 11.42
N TYR A 97 14.73 -3.92 11.39
CA TYR A 97 13.79 -2.80 11.50
C TYR A 97 13.97 -2.04 12.82
N ASN A 98 13.95 -2.75 13.94
CA ASN A 98 14.06 -2.15 15.27
C ASN A 98 15.41 -1.43 15.46
N GLU A 99 16.50 -2.01 14.96
CA GLU A 99 17.83 -1.41 15.02
C GLU A 99 17.85 -0.09 14.23
N ARG A 100 17.38 -0.10 12.97
CA ARG A 100 17.33 1.08 12.10
C ARG A 100 16.42 2.17 12.65
N ALA A 101 15.24 1.81 13.16
CA ALA A 101 14.30 2.73 13.76
C ALA A 101 14.88 3.36 15.03
N ALA A 102 15.52 2.57 15.90
CA ALA A 102 16.17 3.06 17.10
C ALA A 102 17.33 4.02 16.78
N MET A 103 18.14 3.73 15.76
CA MET A 103 19.22 4.63 15.33
C MET A 103 18.67 6.01 14.89
N ILE A 104 17.61 6.03 14.08
CA ILE A 104 16.95 7.29 13.65
C ILE A 104 16.37 8.02 14.88
N PHE A 105 15.71 7.29 15.78
CA PHE A 105 15.13 7.88 16.97
C PHE A 105 16.19 8.52 17.89
N VAL A 106 17.26 7.80 18.20
CA VAL A 106 18.35 8.30 19.06
C VAL A 106 18.98 9.56 18.46
N GLU A 107 19.21 9.58 17.16
CA GLU A 107 19.76 10.74 16.47
C GLU A 107 18.77 11.92 16.46
N ASN A 108 17.48 11.67 16.22
CA ASN A 108 16.46 12.70 16.31
C ASN A 108 16.28 13.24 17.74
N LEU A 109 16.41 12.41 18.77
CA LEU A 109 16.40 12.85 20.16
C LEU A 109 17.58 13.78 20.46
N ARG A 110 18.79 13.43 20.00
CA ARG A 110 19.98 14.30 20.11
C ARG A 110 19.73 15.65 19.44
N ARG A 111 19.23 15.65 18.21
CA ARG A 111 18.92 16.85 17.42
C ARG A 111 17.87 17.72 18.10
N TYR A 112 16.81 17.10 18.60
CA TYR A 112 15.75 17.77 19.33
C TYR A 112 16.28 18.53 20.55
N LEU A 113 17.09 17.86 21.39
CA LEU A 113 17.69 18.48 22.58
C LEU A 113 18.67 19.61 22.23
N ALA A 114 19.30 19.55 21.06
CA ALA A 114 20.21 20.57 20.55
C ALA A 114 19.52 21.67 19.72
N ASN A 115 18.18 21.69 19.63
CA ASN A 115 17.41 22.58 18.76
C ASN A 115 17.85 22.55 17.27
N GLN A 116 18.21 21.36 16.78
CA GLN A 116 18.58 21.11 15.39
C GLN A 116 17.41 20.52 14.60
N SER A 117 17.45 20.66 13.27
CA SER A 117 16.47 20.03 12.37
C SER A 117 16.50 18.51 12.49
N LEU A 118 15.32 17.90 12.63
CA LEU A 118 15.14 16.46 12.69
C LEU A 118 15.25 15.84 11.29
N TYR A 119 15.61 14.55 11.23
CA TYR A 119 15.45 13.73 10.04
C TYR A 119 14.02 13.22 9.90
N ASN A 120 13.61 13.00 8.65
CA ASN A 120 12.30 12.43 8.28
C ASN A 120 11.12 13.19 8.91
N VAL A 121 11.16 14.52 8.85
CA VAL A 121 10.07 15.37 9.34
C VAL A 121 8.82 15.12 8.49
N VAL A 122 7.76 14.68 9.15
CA VAL A 122 6.43 14.42 8.56
C VAL A 122 5.65 15.73 8.47
N ASP A 123 5.08 16.02 7.30
CA ASP A 123 4.12 17.10 7.12
C ASP A 123 2.70 16.56 7.35
N LYS A 124 2.19 16.78 8.56
CA LYS A 124 0.84 16.34 8.96
C LYS A 124 -0.28 16.95 8.11
N THR A 125 -0.02 18.07 7.42
CA THR A 125 -0.97 18.73 6.52
C THR A 125 -1.06 18.02 5.18
N LEU A 126 0.06 17.48 4.69
CA LEU A 126 0.11 16.65 3.49
C LEU A 126 -0.30 15.19 3.76
N GLY A 127 -0.26 14.78 5.03
CA GLY A 127 -0.62 13.44 5.50
C GLY A 127 0.54 12.45 5.51
N TYR A 128 1.78 12.93 5.36
CA TYR A 128 3.02 12.13 5.38
C TYR A 128 4.25 13.01 5.60
#